data_AF-A0A5D0X852-F1
#
_entry.id   AF-A0A5D0X852-F1
#
_cell.length_a   1.000
_cell.length_b   1.000
_cell.length_c   1.000
_cell.angle_alpha   90.00
_cell.angle_beta   90.00
_cell.angle_gamma   90.00
#
_symmetry.space_group_name_H-M   'P 1'
#
loop_
_entity.id
_entity.type
_entity.pdbx_description
1 polymer ?
#
loop_
_entity_poly.entity_id
_entity_poly.type
_entity_poly.pdbx_seq_one_letter_code
_entity_poly.pdbx_strand_id
1 'polypeptide(L)'
;MLAHRPEIARELVRQGFRIAIMAEDETTMDLPEQRDWDKPARDDIVLTPFERENYDTEIAPLTPYEYWAKRARGMGGLLTSGAEENIQAVPGTRYFGETILVHEFSHAMYQALLEIGPAFDALIHAAYANARQRGTWKDQYMENTIDEYWAEGTQFWFNSNFPAQMGDTLVRTDAEMAARDPALAVLLEQVYGPIHRLPDDPFWMHNAKAKPRSPAKAD
;
A
#
# COMPACT_ATOMS: atom_id res chain seq x y z
N MET A 1 -0.20 4.22 -13.83
CA MET A 1 0.42 5.06 -12.78
C MET A 1 1.49 6.00 -13.33
N LEU A 2 2.44 5.57 -14.17
CA LEU A 2 3.54 6.42 -14.68
C LEU A 2 3.22 7.31 -15.91
N ALA A 3 1.99 7.28 -16.43
CA ALA A 3 1.66 7.89 -17.72
C ALA A 3 1.77 9.43 -17.74
N HIS A 4 1.50 10.09 -16.61
CA HIS A 4 1.52 11.55 -16.52
C HIS A 4 2.93 12.13 -16.37
N ARG A 5 3.80 11.43 -15.61
CA ARG A 5 5.18 11.85 -15.33
C ARG A 5 6.20 10.78 -15.74
N PRO A 6 6.55 10.68 -17.04
CA PRO A 6 7.44 9.65 -17.56
C PRO A 6 8.88 9.70 -17.01
N GLU A 7 9.30 10.83 -16.44
CA GLU A 7 10.58 10.94 -15.73
C GLU A 7 10.66 10.08 -14.48
N ILE A 8 9.54 9.78 -13.80
CA ILE A 8 9.54 8.85 -12.66
C ILE A 8 9.94 7.46 -13.14
N ALA A 9 9.45 7.04 -14.32
CA ALA A 9 9.82 5.75 -14.91
C ALA A 9 11.32 5.67 -15.20
N ARG A 10 11.93 6.75 -15.68
CA ARG A 10 13.38 6.81 -15.93
C ARG A 10 14.17 6.69 -14.63
N GLU A 11 13.69 7.32 -13.57
CA GLU A 11 14.34 7.23 -12.26
C GLU A 11 14.23 5.83 -11.66
N LEU A 12 13.06 5.19 -11.72
CA LEU A 12 12.90 3.80 -11.30
C LEU A 12 13.87 2.86 -12.04
N VAL A 13 14.01 3.03 -13.35
CA VAL A 13 14.99 2.26 -14.15
C VAL A 13 16.43 2.56 -13.70
N ARG A 14 16.77 3.82 -13.44
CA ARG A 14 18.10 4.22 -12.95
C ARG A 14 18.43 3.58 -11.60
N GLN A 15 17.45 3.46 -10.71
CA GLN A 15 17.59 2.83 -9.38
C GLN A 15 17.64 1.30 -9.45
N GLY A 16 17.37 0.70 -10.62
CA GLY A 16 17.31 -0.76 -10.77
C GLY A 16 16.05 -1.36 -10.15
N PHE A 17 14.95 -0.61 -10.10
CA PHE A 17 13.67 -1.08 -9.60
C PHE A 17 13.15 -2.27 -10.41
N ARG A 18 12.61 -3.27 -9.73
CA ARG A 18 12.07 -4.50 -10.33
C ARG A 18 10.71 -4.83 -9.72
N ILE A 19 9.85 -5.42 -10.54
CA ILE A 19 8.58 -5.99 -10.10
C ILE A 19 8.66 -7.51 -10.27
N ALA A 20 8.34 -8.24 -9.21
CA ALA A 20 8.12 -9.69 -9.24
C ALA A 20 6.62 -9.99 -9.09
N ILE A 21 6.11 -10.91 -9.92
CA ILE A 21 4.77 -11.46 -9.74
C ILE A 21 4.94 -12.87 -9.18
N MET A 22 4.33 -13.14 -8.04
CA MET A 22 4.36 -14.45 -7.38
C MET A 22 3.11 -15.23 -7.81
N ALA A 23 3.27 -16.50 -8.15
CA ALA A 23 2.15 -17.40 -8.38
C ALA A 23 1.30 -17.60 -7.10
N GLU A 24 0.11 -18.17 -7.24
CA GLU A 24 -0.78 -18.42 -6.10
C GLU A 24 -0.10 -19.29 -5.02
N ASP A 25 0.72 -20.24 -5.45
CA ASP A 25 1.46 -21.18 -4.60
C ASP A 25 2.87 -20.72 -4.19
N GLU A 26 3.32 -19.54 -4.65
CA GLU A 26 4.58 -18.91 -4.25
C GLU A 26 4.36 -17.86 -3.14
N THR A 27 5.31 -17.71 -2.23
CA THR A 27 5.37 -16.65 -1.21
C THR A 27 6.53 -15.69 -1.45
N THR A 28 6.54 -14.56 -0.75
CA THR A 28 7.63 -13.59 -0.64
C THR A 28 9.00 -14.29 -0.48
N MET A 29 9.10 -15.32 0.36
CA MET A 29 10.36 -16.06 0.57
C MET A 29 10.74 -17.04 -0.56
N ASP A 30 9.90 -17.26 -1.57
CA ASP A 30 10.29 -17.97 -2.79
C ASP A 30 11.05 -17.06 -3.76
N LEU A 31 10.94 -15.73 -3.58
CA LEU A 31 11.76 -14.77 -4.32
C LEU A 31 13.21 -14.85 -3.84
N PRO A 32 14.21 -15.02 -4.73
CA PRO A 32 15.60 -15.19 -4.33
C PRO A 32 16.16 -14.09 -3.42
N GLU A 33 15.74 -12.85 -3.64
CA GLU A 33 16.16 -11.68 -2.85
C GLU A 33 15.60 -11.66 -1.42
N GLN A 34 14.56 -12.44 -1.14
CA GLN A 34 13.82 -12.42 0.12
C GLN A 34 13.84 -13.79 0.83
N ARG A 35 14.52 -14.79 0.23
CA ARG A 35 14.54 -16.18 0.70
C ARG A 35 15.09 -16.40 2.10
N ASP A 36 15.94 -15.50 2.55
CA ASP A 36 16.67 -15.60 3.83
C ASP A 36 16.13 -14.60 4.86
N TRP A 37 14.95 -14.03 4.63
CA TRP A 37 14.29 -13.17 5.62
C TRP A 37 13.98 -13.95 6.89
N ASP A 38 14.22 -13.31 8.03
CA ASP A 38 13.77 -13.81 9.32
C ASP A 38 12.39 -13.24 9.65
N LYS A 39 11.68 -13.87 10.58
CA LYS A 39 10.48 -13.28 11.17
C LYS A 39 10.89 -12.23 12.23
N PRO A 40 10.09 -11.19 12.47
CA PRO A 40 10.41 -10.16 13.45
C PRO A 40 10.55 -10.74 14.86
N ALA A 41 11.44 -10.14 15.65
CA ALA A 41 11.52 -10.39 17.08
C ALA A 41 10.32 -9.76 17.81
N ARG A 42 10.05 -10.17 19.05
CA ARG A 42 8.92 -9.67 19.84
C ARG A 42 8.94 -8.14 20.01
N ASP A 43 10.11 -7.55 20.14
CA ASP A 43 10.31 -6.11 20.34
C ASP A 43 10.50 -5.34 19.04
N ASP A 44 10.41 -6.00 17.88
CA ASP A 44 10.54 -5.36 16.58
C ASP A 44 9.41 -4.35 16.36
N ILE A 45 9.75 -3.16 15.88
CA ILE A 45 8.81 -2.06 15.64
C ILE A 45 7.81 -2.37 14.53
N VAL A 46 8.12 -3.31 13.63
CA VAL A 46 7.24 -3.70 12.52
C VAL A 46 5.98 -4.43 13.00
N LEU A 47 5.97 -4.95 14.23
CA LEU A 47 4.80 -5.62 14.80
C LEU A 47 3.75 -4.62 15.28
N THR A 48 2.52 -4.83 14.84
CA THR A 48 1.35 -4.13 15.39
C THR A 48 1.21 -4.40 16.90
N PRO A 49 0.54 -3.52 17.67
CA PRO A 49 0.28 -3.78 19.09
C PRO A 49 -0.40 -5.13 19.35
N PHE A 50 -1.34 -5.52 18.49
CA PHE A 50 -2.03 -6.81 18.57
C PHE A 50 -1.07 -7.99 18.32
N GLU A 51 -0.25 -7.94 17.28
CA GLU A 51 0.74 -8.99 17.01
C GLU A 51 1.76 -9.13 18.15
N ARG A 52 2.17 -8.01 18.75
CA ARG A 52 3.11 -8.00 19.87
C ARG A 52 2.51 -8.65 21.12
N GLU A 53 1.24 -8.35 21.41
CA GLU A 53 0.49 -8.96 22.52
C GLU A 53 0.30 -10.47 22.31
N ASN A 54 0.08 -10.89 21.06
CA ASN A 54 -0.19 -12.29 20.70
C ASN A 54 1.04 -13.03 20.12
N TYR A 55 2.25 -12.50 20.35
CA TYR A 55 3.47 -12.99 19.69
C TYR A 55 3.72 -14.49 19.95
N ASP A 56 3.56 -14.96 21.19
CA ASP A 56 3.85 -16.35 21.56
C ASP A 56 2.92 -17.37 20.90
N THR A 57 1.71 -16.94 20.52
CA THR A 57 0.70 -17.82 19.94
C THR A 57 0.62 -17.68 18.42
N GLU A 58 0.84 -16.48 17.88
CA GLU A 58 0.63 -16.19 16.46
C GLU A 58 1.91 -16.13 15.62
N ILE A 59 3.07 -15.88 16.23
CA ILE A 59 4.33 -15.60 15.50
C ILE A 59 5.48 -16.49 15.98
N ALA A 60 5.71 -16.60 17.28
CA ALA A 60 6.78 -17.42 17.86
C ALA A 60 6.79 -18.89 17.38
N PRO A 61 5.64 -19.56 17.16
CA PRO A 61 5.61 -20.95 16.69
C PRO A 61 5.93 -21.11 15.20
N LEU A 62 5.81 -20.05 14.40
CA LEU A 62 6.02 -20.11 12.95
C LEU A 62 7.50 -20.13 12.60
N THR A 63 7.87 -20.87 11.55
CA THR A 63 9.13 -20.63 10.83
C THR A 63 9.07 -19.26 10.13
N PRO A 64 10.22 -18.67 9.75
CA PRO A 64 10.22 -17.44 8.95
C PRO A 64 9.37 -17.57 7.67
N TYR A 65 9.50 -18.71 6.98
CA TYR A 65 8.71 -19.02 5.79
C TYR A 65 7.20 -19.00 6.06
N GLU A 66 6.73 -19.70 7.09
CA GLU A 66 5.31 -19.72 7.45
C GLU A 66 4.78 -18.34 7.86
N TYR A 67 5.60 -17.55 8.56
CA TYR A 67 5.26 -16.18 8.93
C TYR A 67 5.04 -15.30 7.69
N TRP A 68 6.01 -15.25 6.79
CA TRP A 68 5.94 -14.42 5.59
C TRP A 68 4.86 -14.91 4.61
N ALA A 69 4.66 -16.22 4.49
CA ALA A 69 3.57 -16.81 3.70
C ALA A 69 2.17 -16.45 4.23
N LYS A 70 2.00 -16.33 5.55
CA LYS A 70 0.73 -15.89 6.16
C LYS A 70 0.54 -14.37 6.05
N ARG A 71 1.63 -13.60 6.15
CA ARG A 71 1.59 -12.14 6.27
C ARG A 71 1.47 -11.43 4.93
N ALA A 72 2.30 -11.77 3.95
CA ALA A 72 2.53 -10.93 2.79
C ALA A 72 2.09 -11.60 1.49
N ARG A 73 1.31 -10.85 0.68
CA ARG A 73 1.03 -11.16 -0.74
C ARG A 73 1.41 -9.99 -1.67
N GLY A 74 2.19 -9.06 -1.14
CA GLY A 74 2.82 -7.94 -1.81
C GLY A 74 3.86 -7.33 -0.87
N MET A 75 4.94 -6.79 -1.40
CA MET A 75 5.97 -6.09 -0.63
C MET A 75 6.50 -4.90 -1.43
N GLY A 76 6.69 -3.76 -0.75
CA GLY A 76 7.36 -2.59 -1.29
C GLY A 76 8.89 -2.68 -1.17
N GLY A 77 9.58 -1.81 -1.90
CA GLY A 77 11.05 -1.72 -1.92
C GLY A 77 11.61 -1.59 -3.32
N LEU A 78 12.94 -1.69 -3.49
CA LEU A 78 13.56 -1.72 -4.83
C LEU A 78 13.14 -2.96 -5.63
N LEU A 79 12.83 -4.06 -4.94
CA LEU A 79 12.06 -5.17 -5.50
C LEU A 79 10.65 -5.06 -4.93
N THR A 80 9.70 -4.65 -5.76
CA THR A 80 8.28 -4.76 -5.42
C THR A 80 7.79 -6.14 -5.83
N SER A 81 7.01 -6.79 -4.97
CA SER A 81 6.28 -8.00 -5.32
C SER A 81 4.77 -7.81 -5.22
N GLY A 82 4.04 -8.56 -6.03
CA GLY A 82 2.59 -8.69 -5.93
C GLY A 82 2.17 -10.09 -6.34
N ALA A 83 1.09 -10.59 -5.77
CA ALA A 83 0.63 -11.93 -6.05
C ALA A 83 -0.35 -11.98 -7.25
N GLU A 84 -0.23 -13.02 -8.07
CA GLU A 84 -1.04 -13.25 -9.26
C GLU A 84 -2.54 -13.27 -8.92
N GLU A 85 -2.92 -13.91 -7.82
CA GLU A 85 -4.33 -14.00 -7.42
C GLU A 85 -4.93 -12.64 -7.07
N ASN A 86 -4.12 -11.66 -6.66
CA ASN A 86 -4.58 -10.29 -6.47
C ASN A 86 -4.80 -9.58 -7.81
N ILE A 87 -3.85 -9.69 -8.75
CA ILE A 87 -3.94 -9.08 -10.08
C ILE A 87 -5.11 -9.65 -10.87
N GLN A 88 -5.45 -10.93 -10.67
CA GLN A 88 -6.58 -11.60 -11.31
C GLN A 88 -7.90 -11.45 -10.53
N ALA A 89 -7.88 -10.80 -9.35
CA ALA A 89 -9.02 -10.69 -8.45
C ALA A 89 -9.68 -12.04 -8.12
N VAL A 90 -8.88 -13.03 -7.73
CA VAL A 90 -9.39 -14.34 -7.31
C VAL A 90 -10.18 -14.19 -6.00
N PRO A 91 -11.47 -14.58 -5.95
CA PRO A 91 -12.30 -14.43 -4.76
C PRO A 91 -11.78 -15.19 -3.54
N GLY A 92 -11.94 -14.59 -2.36
CA GLY A 92 -11.61 -15.22 -1.07
C GLY A 92 -10.13 -15.10 -0.64
N THR A 93 -9.30 -14.49 -1.47
CA THR A 93 -7.87 -14.22 -1.17
C THR A 93 -7.70 -13.01 -0.25
N ARG A 94 -6.50 -12.82 0.33
CA ARG A 94 -6.24 -11.82 1.39
C ARG A 94 -6.69 -10.41 0.99
N TYR A 95 -6.27 -9.99 -0.19
CA TYR A 95 -6.47 -8.65 -0.74
C TYR A 95 -7.63 -8.60 -1.75
N PHE A 96 -8.56 -9.56 -1.73
CA PHE A 96 -9.73 -9.53 -2.61
C PHE A 96 -10.63 -8.34 -2.25
N GLY A 97 -10.56 -7.28 -3.05
CA GLY A 97 -11.22 -5.99 -2.83
C GLY A 97 -10.29 -4.79 -3.01
N GLU A 98 -9.01 -5.01 -3.27
CA GLU A 98 -8.06 -3.96 -3.65
C GLU A 98 -6.99 -4.48 -4.60
N THR A 99 -6.29 -3.61 -5.32
CA THR A 99 -5.03 -4.00 -5.99
C THR A 99 -3.85 -3.64 -5.12
N ILE A 100 -3.27 -4.62 -4.41
CA ILE A 100 -2.11 -4.40 -3.53
C ILE A 100 -0.89 -3.95 -4.33
N LEU A 101 -0.73 -4.39 -5.58
CA LEU A 101 0.37 -3.94 -6.43
C LEU A 101 0.35 -2.42 -6.67
N VAL A 102 -0.82 -1.77 -6.66
CA VAL A 102 -0.92 -0.30 -6.75
C VAL A 102 -0.33 0.35 -5.49
N HIS A 103 -0.59 -0.23 -4.32
CA HIS A 103 0.03 0.18 -3.06
C HIS A 103 1.55 0.03 -3.13
N GLU A 104 2.04 -1.17 -3.38
CA GLU A 104 3.47 -1.47 -3.30
C GLU A 104 4.28 -0.72 -4.36
N PHE A 105 3.72 -0.56 -5.56
CA PHE A 105 4.38 0.19 -6.61
C PHE A 105 4.40 1.69 -6.30
N SER A 106 3.41 2.21 -5.56
CA SER A 106 3.39 3.61 -5.17
C SER A 106 4.50 3.96 -4.18
N HIS A 107 4.92 3.03 -3.31
CA HIS A 107 6.12 3.19 -2.46
C HIS A 107 7.37 3.41 -3.30
N ALA A 108 7.55 2.64 -4.37
CA ALA A 108 8.67 2.82 -5.29
C ALA A 108 8.59 4.16 -6.03
N MET A 109 7.40 4.54 -6.50
CA MET A 109 7.19 5.85 -7.11
C MET A 109 7.49 6.98 -6.12
N TYR A 110 7.17 6.81 -4.84
CA TYR A 110 7.47 7.79 -3.80
C TYR A 110 8.98 8.00 -3.67
N GLN A 111 9.75 6.92 -3.54
CA GLN A 111 11.21 6.98 -3.47
C GLN A 111 11.82 7.68 -4.71
N ALA A 112 11.30 7.36 -5.91
CA ALA A 112 11.74 8.05 -7.14
C ALA A 112 11.38 9.55 -7.15
N LEU A 113 10.22 9.94 -6.59
CA LEU A 113 9.80 11.34 -6.48
C LEU A 113 10.73 12.15 -5.57
N LEU A 114 11.15 11.57 -4.45
CA LEU A 114 12.08 12.20 -3.51
C LEU A 114 13.43 12.50 -4.17
N GLU A 115 13.90 11.63 -5.06
CA GLU A 115 15.15 11.81 -5.80
C GLU A 115 15.06 12.87 -6.91
N ILE A 116 14.00 12.85 -7.73
CA ILE A 116 13.88 13.77 -8.88
C ILE A 116 13.41 15.18 -8.49
N GLY A 117 12.79 15.34 -7.32
CA GLY A 117 12.18 16.59 -6.90
C GLY A 117 12.16 16.74 -5.38
N PRO A 118 13.25 17.19 -4.75
CA PRO A 118 13.33 17.35 -3.29
C PRO A 118 12.28 18.30 -2.70
N ALA A 119 11.71 19.20 -3.52
CA ALA A 119 10.60 20.05 -3.07
C ALA A 119 9.31 19.25 -2.78
N PHE A 120 9.14 18.09 -3.42
CA PHE A 120 8.00 17.20 -3.19
C PHE A 120 8.00 16.66 -1.77
N ASP A 121 9.19 16.32 -1.23
CA ASP A 121 9.39 15.84 0.14
C ASP A 121 8.77 16.79 1.17
N ALA A 122 9.14 18.07 1.10
CA ALA A 122 8.61 19.08 2.02
C ALA A 122 7.07 19.24 1.90
N LEU A 123 6.53 19.10 0.70
CA LEU A 123 5.09 19.21 0.46
C LEU A 123 4.30 18.02 1.04
N ILE A 124 4.75 16.80 0.81
CA ILE A 124 4.10 15.61 1.34
C ILE A 124 4.23 15.53 2.86
N HIS A 125 5.39 15.92 3.42
CA HIS A 125 5.57 16.02 4.88
C HIS A 125 4.61 17.04 5.50
N ALA A 126 4.41 18.18 4.85
CA ALA A 126 3.44 19.18 5.31
C ALA A 126 1.99 18.67 5.23
N ALA A 127 1.62 17.97 4.15
CA ALA A 127 0.29 17.36 4.00
C ALA A 127 0.04 16.29 5.07
N TYR A 128 0.98 15.37 5.26
CA TYR A 128 0.91 14.32 6.27
C TYR A 128 0.82 14.89 7.69
N ALA A 129 1.66 15.86 8.04
CA ALA A 129 1.61 16.51 9.35
C ALA A 129 0.26 17.20 9.61
N ASN A 130 -0.31 17.86 8.60
CA ASN A 130 -1.63 18.47 8.68
C ASN A 130 -2.74 17.41 8.89
N ALA A 131 -2.70 16.33 8.11
CA ALA A 131 -3.64 15.23 8.24
C ALA A 131 -3.59 14.58 9.63
N ARG A 132 -2.39 14.34 10.17
CA ARG A 132 -2.17 13.84 11.54
C ARG A 132 -2.70 14.80 12.59
N GLN A 133 -2.38 16.09 12.49
CA GLN A 133 -2.84 17.10 13.46
C GLN A 133 -4.37 17.20 13.53
N ARG A 134 -5.04 17.05 12.38
CA ARG A 134 -6.50 17.12 12.28
C ARG A 134 -7.21 15.78 12.55
N GLY A 135 -6.47 14.68 12.69
CA GLY A 135 -7.03 13.34 12.75
C GLY A 135 -7.79 12.98 11.47
N THR A 136 -7.35 13.49 10.31
CA THR A 136 -8.01 13.26 9.02
C THR A 136 -8.14 11.77 8.72
N TRP A 137 -7.16 10.95 9.07
CA TRP A 137 -7.19 9.50 8.82
C TRP A 137 -7.12 8.70 10.12
N LYS A 138 -7.67 9.25 11.21
CA LYS A 138 -7.57 8.64 12.53
C LYS A 138 -7.95 7.16 12.52
N ASP A 139 -7.11 6.32 13.10
CA ASP A 139 -7.28 4.87 13.24
C ASP A 139 -7.32 4.12 11.88
N GLN A 140 -6.87 4.76 10.79
CA GLN A 140 -6.68 4.11 9.48
C GLN A 140 -5.21 3.78 9.26
N TYR A 141 -4.93 2.77 8.43
CA TYR A 141 -3.56 2.32 8.13
C TYR A 141 -2.67 3.44 7.57
N MET A 142 -3.23 4.27 6.70
CA MET A 142 -2.56 5.43 6.10
C MET A 142 -2.16 6.52 7.10
N GLU A 143 -2.57 6.41 8.36
CA GLU A 143 -2.17 7.30 9.44
C GLU A 143 -0.82 6.90 10.07
N ASN A 144 -0.34 5.68 9.82
CA ASN A 144 0.79 5.09 10.54
C ASN A 144 2.12 5.73 10.16
N THR A 145 2.38 5.90 8.86
CA THR A 145 3.61 6.47 8.33
C THR A 145 3.30 7.38 7.14
N ILE A 146 4.28 8.21 6.75
CA ILE A 146 4.15 9.03 5.54
C ILE A 146 4.15 8.19 4.26
N ASP A 147 4.88 7.07 4.26
CA ASP A 147 4.88 6.10 3.17
C ASP A 147 3.48 5.50 3.00
N GLU A 148 2.83 5.06 4.09
CA GLU A 148 1.45 4.54 4.03
C GLU A 148 0.43 5.60 3.67
N TYR A 149 0.62 6.84 4.15
CA TYR A 149 -0.19 7.99 3.77
C TYR A 149 -0.20 8.21 2.25
N TRP A 150 0.99 8.12 1.63
CA TRP A 150 1.12 8.19 0.19
C TRP A 150 0.52 6.98 -0.53
N ALA A 151 0.76 5.77 -0.03
CA ALA A 151 0.41 4.54 -0.74
C ALA A 151 -1.09 4.25 -0.74
N GLU A 152 -1.73 4.31 0.43
CA GLU A 152 -3.17 4.16 0.57
C GLU A 152 -3.91 5.33 -0.13
N GLY A 153 -3.35 6.55 -0.06
CA GLY A 153 -3.84 7.71 -0.81
C GLY A 153 -3.80 7.49 -2.33
N THR A 154 -2.72 6.91 -2.83
CA THR A 154 -2.56 6.51 -4.23
C THR A 154 -3.61 5.46 -4.62
N GLN A 155 -3.85 4.45 -3.78
CA GLN A 155 -4.90 3.46 -4.06
C GLN A 155 -6.29 4.11 -4.08
N PHE A 156 -6.59 5.06 -3.20
CA PHE A 156 -7.85 5.82 -3.26
C PHE A 156 -7.96 6.65 -4.56
N TRP A 157 -6.87 7.30 -4.99
CA TRP A 157 -6.83 8.07 -6.23
C TRP A 157 -7.24 7.26 -7.46
N PHE A 158 -6.79 6.00 -7.53
CA PHE A 158 -7.12 5.08 -8.60
C PHE A 158 -8.41 4.27 -8.37
N ASN A 159 -9.15 4.57 -7.30
CA ASN A 159 -10.34 3.82 -6.88
C ASN A 159 -10.06 2.32 -6.70
N SER A 160 -8.89 1.97 -6.19
CA SER A 160 -8.40 0.60 -6.01
C SER A 160 -8.28 0.16 -4.55
N ASN A 161 -8.57 1.06 -3.59
CA ASN A 161 -8.43 0.74 -2.17
C ASN A 161 -9.69 0.09 -1.58
N PHE A 162 -9.55 -0.67 -0.49
CA PHE A 162 -10.66 -0.92 0.40
C PHE A 162 -11.26 0.38 0.94
N PRO A 163 -12.56 0.39 1.30
CA PRO A 163 -13.15 1.53 1.96
C PRO A 163 -12.52 1.81 3.32
N ALA A 164 -12.26 3.08 3.62
CA ALA A 164 -11.91 3.53 4.95
C ALA A 164 -13.17 3.96 5.71
N GLN A 165 -13.40 3.42 6.91
CA GLN A 165 -14.52 3.79 7.79
C GLN A 165 -13.99 4.51 9.03
N MET A 166 -14.43 5.75 9.23
CA MET A 166 -14.07 6.60 10.38
C MET A 166 -15.34 7.20 10.99
N GLY A 167 -15.81 6.63 12.11
CA GLY A 167 -17.10 6.97 12.69
C GLY A 167 -18.23 6.68 11.71
N ASP A 168 -19.07 7.67 11.41
CA ASP A 168 -20.15 7.57 10.40
C ASP A 168 -19.68 7.88 8.97
N THR A 169 -18.41 8.26 8.77
CA THR A 169 -17.87 8.59 7.44
C THR A 169 -17.27 7.35 6.78
N LEU A 170 -17.69 7.10 5.55
CA LEU A 170 -17.13 6.06 4.67
C LEU A 170 -16.48 6.73 3.45
N VAL A 171 -15.21 6.42 3.19
CA VAL A 171 -14.47 6.88 2.00
C VAL A 171 -14.17 5.67 1.11
N ARG A 172 -14.55 5.72 -0.16
CA ARG A 172 -14.44 4.63 -1.16
C ARG A 172 -13.87 5.09 -2.49
N THR A 173 -14.04 6.36 -2.80
CA THR A 173 -13.68 6.93 -4.10
C THR A 173 -12.59 7.98 -4.00
N ASP A 174 -11.95 8.26 -5.12
CA ASP A 174 -11.00 9.35 -5.27
C ASP A 174 -11.63 10.70 -4.88
N ALA A 175 -12.87 10.96 -5.28
CA ALA A 175 -13.58 12.20 -4.96
C ALA A 175 -13.90 12.33 -3.46
N GLU A 176 -14.31 11.25 -2.79
CA GLU A 176 -14.54 11.23 -1.35
C GLU A 176 -13.22 11.43 -0.58
N MET A 177 -12.12 10.81 -1.05
CA MET A 177 -10.78 11.02 -0.50
C MET A 177 -10.33 12.46 -0.70
N ALA A 178 -10.48 13.03 -1.89
CA ALA A 178 -10.07 14.40 -2.19
C ALA A 178 -10.87 15.46 -1.42
N ALA A 179 -12.15 15.21 -1.17
CA ALA A 179 -12.96 16.07 -0.30
C ALA A 179 -12.49 16.02 1.17
N ARG A 180 -12.03 14.85 1.63
CA ARG A 180 -11.55 14.63 3.00
C ARG A 180 -10.13 15.19 3.21
N ASP A 181 -9.24 14.94 2.26
CA ASP A 181 -7.83 15.37 2.28
C ASP A 181 -7.43 16.10 0.99
N PRO A 182 -7.83 17.38 0.84
CA PRO A 182 -7.50 18.17 -0.34
C PRO A 182 -5.99 18.40 -0.52
N ALA A 183 -5.22 18.37 0.57
CA ALA A 183 -3.78 18.56 0.51
C ALA A 183 -3.11 17.37 -0.16
N LEU A 184 -3.50 16.14 0.20
CA LEU A 184 -3.05 14.92 -0.48
C LEU A 184 -3.49 14.89 -1.94
N ALA A 185 -4.76 15.24 -2.21
CA ALA A 185 -5.31 15.23 -3.56
C ALA A 185 -4.51 16.10 -4.55
N VAL A 186 -4.07 17.29 -4.12
CA VAL A 186 -3.23 18.18 -4.94
C VAL A 186 -1.90 17.51 -5.30
N LEU A 187 -1.28 16.78 -4.37
CA LEU A 187 -0.01 16.09 -4.62
C LEU A 187 -0.19 14.87 -5.52
N LEU A 188 -1.27 14.12 -5.33
CA LEU A 188 -1.64 12.99 -6.20
C LEU A 188 -1.91 13.48 -7.62
N GLU A 189 -2.64 14.58 -7.79
CA GLU A 189 -2.92 15.19 -9.09
C GLU A 189 -1.64 15.64 -9.80
N GLN A 190 -0.68 16.24 -9.07
CA GLN A 190 0.63 16.62 -9.64
C GLN A 190 1.41 15.41 -10.18
N VAL A 191 1.23 14.23 -9.62
CA VAL A 191 1.97 13.02 -9.99
C VAL A 191 1.24 12.19 -11.04
N TYR A 192 -0.06 11.99 -10.87
CA TYR A 192 -0.88 11.08 -11.68
C TYR A 192 -1.73 11.81 -12.73
N GLY A 193 -1.85 13.13 -12.65
CA GLY A 193 -2.75 13.92 -13.49
C GLY A 193 -4.22 13.53 -13.27
N PRO A 194 -5.09 13.74 -14.26
CA PRO A 194 -6.53 13.47 -14.15
C PRO A 194 -6.90 11.97 -14.24
N ILE A 195 -5.92 11.07 -14.02
CA ILE A 195 -6.10 9.63 -14.20
C ILE A 195 -6.52 9.00 -12.87
N HIS A 196 -7.80 8.65 -12.76
CA HIS A 196 -8.39 8.00 -11.57
C HIS A 196 -8.76 6.53 -11.79
N ARG A 197 -8.41 5.99 -12.96
CA ARG A 197 -8.66 4.60 -13.34
C ARG A 197 -7.45 4.04 -14.05
N LEU A 198 -6.99 2.89 -13.58
CA LEU A 198 -6.06 2.04 -14.32
C LEU A 198 -6.89 1.09 -15.21
N PRO A 199 -6.59 0.96 -16.52
CA PRO A 199 -7.43 0.19 -17.44
C PRO A 199 -7.65 -1.27 -17.01
N ASP A 200 -6.60 -1.91 -16.50
CA ASP A 200 -6.56 -3.33 -16.16
C ASP A 200 -6.69 -3.61 -14.65
N ASP A 201 -7.07 -2.60 -13.85
CA ASP A 201 -7.35 -2.81 -12.43
C ASP A 201 -8.70 -3.51 -12.25
N PRO A 202 -8.71 -4.76 -11.76
CA PRO A 202 -9.94 -5.54 -11.64
C PRO A 202 -10.86 -5.04 -10.53
N PHE A 203 -10.36 -4.19 -9.62
CA PHE A 203 -11.11 -3.68 -8.48
C PHE A 203 -11.69 -2.28 -8.70
N TRP A 204 -11.46 -1.65 -9.85
CA TRP A 204 -12.05 -0.34 -10.14
C TRP A 204 -13.59 -0.40 -10.02
N MET A 205 -14.13 0.31 -9.02
CA MET A 205 -15.57 0.33 -8.68
C MET A 205 -16.20 -1.07 -8.46
N HIS A 206 -15.42 -2.07 -8.07
CA HIS A 206 -15.87 -3.44 -7.87
C HIS A 206 -16.67 -3.64 -6.57
N ASN A 207 -17.66 -4.54 -6.56
CA ASN A 207 -18.52 -4.79 -5.40
C ASN A 207 -17.79 -5.37 -4.17
N ALA A 208 -16.62 -5.99 -4.36
CA ALA A 208 -15.78 -6.43 -3.25
C ALA A 208 -15.32 -5.25 -2.36
N LYS A 209 -15.34 -4.02 -2.89
CA LYS A 209 -15.10 -2.77 -2.18
C LYS A 209 -16.32 -2.27 -1.39
N ALA A 210 -17.31 -3.11 -1.10
CA ALA A 210 -18.50 -2.69 -0.36
C ALA A 210 -18.26 -2.55 1.15
N LYS A 211 -17.21 -3.17 1.70
CA LYS A 211 -16.94 -3.21 3.14
C LYS A 211 -15.49 -2.86 3.44
N PRO A 212 -15.21 -2.14 4.55
CA PRO A 212 -13.84 -1.88 5.01
C PRO A 212 -13.06 -3.17 5.28
N ARG A 213 -11.71 -3.07 5.29
CA ARG A 213 -10.85 -4.14 5.82
C ARG A 213 -11.31 -4.49 7.23
N SER A 214 -11.38 -5.79 7.54
CA SER A 214 -11.61 -6.22 8.92
C SER A 214 -10.37 -5.87 9.76
N PRO A 215 -10.50 -5.42 11.02
CA PRO A 215 -9.35 -4.98 11.84
C PRO A 215 -8.23 -6.03 11.99
N ALA A 216 -8.57 -7.33 11.92
CA ALA A 216 -7.61 -8.44 11.97
C ALA A 216 -6.80 -8.66 10.67
N LYS A 217 -7.03 -7.86 9.62
CA LYS A 217 -6.39 -7.94 8.31
C LYS A 217 -5.73 -6.63 7.87
N ALA A 218 -5.65 -5.63 8.76
CA ALA A 218 -4.74 -4.50 8.54
C ALA A 218 -3.32 -5.01 8.81
N ASP A 219 -2.44 -4.87 7.83
CA ASP A 219 -1.08 -5.40 7.85
C ASP A 219 -0.23 -4.85 9.01
#